data_AF-A0A081N569-F1
#
_entry.id   AF-A0A081N569-F1
#
_cell.length_a   1.000
_cell.length_b   1.000
_cell.length_c   1.000
_cell.angle_alpha   90.00
_cell.angle_beta   90.00
_cell.angle_gamma   90.00
#
_symmetry.space_group_name_H-M   'P 1'
#
loop_
_entity.id
_entity.type
_entity.pdbx_description
1 polymer ?
#
loop_
_entity_poly.entity_id
_entity_poly.type
_entity_poly.pdbx_seq_one_letter_code
_entity_poly.pdbx_strand_id
1 'polypeptide(L)' 'MTNTNLQTYLTRKEVLTRYGIGNTTLYRWMNDEDIQFPKSYSMGIRCARWKITELEEWEQQRKAAND' A
#
# COMPACT_ATOMS: atom_id res chain seq x y z
N MET A 1 -26.59 4.51 5.84
CA MET A 1 -26.26 3.46 4.84
C MET A 1 -24.75 3.44 4.66
N THR A 2 -24.03 2.64 5.45
CA THR A 2 -22.57 2.50 5.29
C THR A 2 -22.30 1.38 4.31
N ASN A 3 -21.98 1.75 3.06
CA ASN A 3 -21.46 0.79 2.08
C ASN A 3 -20.06 0.38 2.52
N THR A 4 -19.97 -0.63 3.39
CA THR A 4 -18.69 -1.25 3.76
C THR A 4 -18.17 -1.99 2.54
N ASN A 5 -17.29 -1.33 1.79
CA ASN A 5 -16.63 -1.92 0.65
C ASN A 5 -15.66 -3.00 1.16
N LEU A 6 -15.98 -4.27 0.95
CA LEU A 6 -15.20 -5.46 1.34
C LEU A 6 -13.92 -5.63 0.49
N GLN A 7 -13.25 -4.54 0.12
CA GLN A 7 -12.06 -4.65 -0.71
C GLN A 7 -10.85 -5.03 0.14
N THR A 8 -10.49 -6.31 0.11
CA THR A 8 -9.29 -6.83 0.79
C THR A 8 -7.99 -6.32 0.16
N TYR A 9 -8.02 -5.96 -1.13
CA TYR A 9 -6.85 -5.61 -1.91
C TYR A 9 -7.02 -4.31 -2.70
N LEU A 10 -6.05 -3.41 -2.58
CA LEU A 10 -5.95 -2.20 -3.39
C LEU A 10 -5.13 -2.44 -4.65
N THR A 11 -5.58 -1.86 -5.75
CA THR A 11 -4.80 -1.67 -6.97
C THR A 11 -3.71 -0.63 -6.76
N ARG A 12 -2.71 -0.63 -7.64
CA ARG A 12 -1.70 0.44 -7.69
C ARG A 12 -2.33 1.83 -7.69
N LYS A 13 -3.37 2.05 -8.50
CA LYS A 13 -4.02 3.37 -8.60
C LYS A 13 -4.63 3.80 -7.26
N GLU A 14 -5.28 2.87 -6.56
CA GLU A 14 -5.85 3.15 -5.24
C GLU A 14 -4.77 3.40 -4.18
N VAL A 15 -3.66 2.66 -4.22
CA VAL A 15 -2.50 2.91 -3.35
C VAL A 15 -1.93 4.31 -3.59
N LEU A 16 -1.73 4.71 -4.84
CA LEU A 16 -1.25 6.05 -5.18
C LEU A 16 -2.21 7.13 -4.66
N THR A 17 -3.52 6.93 -4.83
CA THR A 17 -4.54 7.85 -4.30
C THR A 17 -4.55 7.90 -2.77
N ARG A 18 -4.46 6.75 -2.09
CA ARG A 18 -4.48 6.66 -0.61
C ARG A 18 -3.36 7.49 0.01
N TYR A 19 -2.16 7.40 -0.55
CA TYR A 19 -0.98 8.09 -0.03
C TYR A 19 -0.70 9.45 -0.70
N GLY A 20 -1.44 9.82 -1.74
CA GLY A 20 -1.22 11.05 -2.50
C GLY A 20 0.14 11.10 -3.22
N ILE A 21 0.70 9.95 -3.59
CA ILE A 21 2.04 9.83 -4.18
C ILE A 21 2.01 9.47 -5.67
N GLY A 22 3.12 9.73 -6.37
CA GLY A 22 3.33 9.30 -7.75
C GLY A 22 3.92 7.89 -7.87
N ASN A 23 3.86 7.31 -9.08
CA ASN A 23 4.42 5.98 -9.37
C ASN A 23 5.89 5.86 -8.97
N THR A 24 6.71 6.87 -9.25
CA THR A 24 8.14 6.87 -8.92
C THR A 24 8.37 6.71 -7.42
N THR A 25 7.59 7.41 -6.59
CA THR A 25 7.67 7.31 -5.13
C THR A 25 7.25 5.92 -4.67
N LEU A 26 6.17 5.36 -5.23
CA LEU A 26 5.76 4.00 -4.91
C LEU A 26 6.84 2.97 -5.26
N TYR A 27 7.47 3.07 -6.43
CA TYR A 27 8.56 2.18 -6.81
C TYR A 27 9.80 2.34 -5.92
N ARG A 28 10.10 3.58 -5.47
CA ARG A 28 11.14 3.79 -4.46
C ARG A 28 10.78 3.09 -3.17
N TRP A 29 9.56 3.28 -2.64
CA TRP A 29 9.10 2.62 -1.41
C TRP A 29 9.15 1.10 -1.50
N MET A 30 8.85 0.52 -2.66
CA MET A 30 8.94 -0.92 -2.89
C MET A 30 10.37 -1.45 -2.93
N ASN A 31 11.34 -0.65 -3.35
CA ASN A 31 12.74 -1.04 -3.50
C ASN A 31 13.62 -0.63 -2.30
N ASP A 32 13.12 0.26 -1.45
CA ASP A 32 13.81 0.81 -0.31
C ASP A 32 13.48 0.00 0.94
N GLU A 33 14.45 -0.77 1.43
CA GLU A 33 14.29 -1.65 2.58
C GLU A 33 14.05 -0.88 3.88
N ASP A 34 14.53 0.37 3.99
CA ASP A 34 14.32 1.22 5.18
C ASP A 34 12.86 1.67 5.30
N ILE A 35 12.15 1.76 4.18
CA ILE A 35 10.74 2.16 4.16
C ILE A 35 9.84 1.00 4.59
N GLN A 36 10.31 -0.25 4.45
CA GLN A 36 9.58 -1.47 4.81
C GLN A 36 8.15 -1.52 4.24
N PHE A 37 7.96 -0.98 3.04
CA PHE A 37 6.64 -0.91 2.43
C PHE A 37 6.11 -2.32 2.08
N PRO A 38 4.80 -2.59 2.22
CA PRO A 38 4.26 -3.91 1.96
C PRO A 38 4.50 -4.40 0.53
N LYS A 39 4.82 -5.69 0.42
CA LYS A 39 5.06 -6.34 -0.87
C LYS A 39 3.75 -6.44 -1.66
N SER A 40 3.83 -6.21 -2.96
CA SER A 40 2.68 -6.39 -3.84
C SER A 40 2.41 -7.87 -4.12
N TYR A 41 1.17 -8.31 -3.98
CA TYR A 41 0.67 -9.57 -4.50
C TYR A 41 0.44 -9.46 -6.01
N SER A 42 1.02 -10.38 -6.77
CA SER A 42 0.82 -10.46 -8.21
C SER A 42 -0.35 -11.40 -8.52
N MET A 43 -1.47 -10.85 -9.00
CA MET A 43 -2.58 -11.65 -9.57
C MET A 43 -2.43 -11.86 -11.09
N GLY A 44 -1.25 -11.58 -11.66
CA GLY A 44 -0.94 -11.72 -13.09
C GLY A 44 0.18 -10.78 -13.53
N ILE A 45 0.65 -10.91 -14.78
CA ILE A 45 1.87 -10.24 -15.33
C ILE A 45 1.91 -8.71 -15.09
N ARG A 46 0.77 -8.02 -14.96
CA ARG A 46 0.72 -6.56 -14.69
C ARG A 46 -0.20 -6.17 -13.52
N CYS A 47 -0.63 -7.14 -12.72
CA CYS A 47 -1.65 -6.97 -11.68
C CYS A 47 -1.02 -6.99 -10.29
N ALA A 48 -0.35 -5.89 -9.93
CA ALA A 48 0.12 -5.66 -8.57
C ALA A 48 -1.04 -5.20 -7.67
N ARG A 49 -1.21 -5.89 -6.53
CA ARG A 49 -2.23 -5.65 -5.52
C ARG A 49 -1.60 -5.59 -4.14
N TRP A 50 -2.15 -4.75 -3.27
CA TRP A 50 -1.68 -4.64 -1.87
C TRP A 50 -2.82 -4.95 -0.93
N LYS A 51 -2.56 -5.75 0.10
CA LYS A 51 -3.58 -6.07 1.10
C LYS A 51 -3.79 -4.85 2.00
N ILE A 52 -5.05 -4.48 2.24
CA ILE A 52 -5.34 -3.30 3.07
C ILE A 52 -4.76 -3.46 4.48
N THR A 53 -4.88 -4.63 5.08
CA THR A 53 -4.41 -4.87 6.45
C THR A 53 -2.91 -4.64 6.60
N GLU A 54 -2.10 -5.04 5.61
CA GLU A 54 -0.64 -4.82 5.64
C GLU A 54 -0.29 -3.34 5.45
N LEU A 55 -1.04 -2.62 4.61
CA LEU A 55 -0.89 -1.18 4.45
C LEU A 55 -1.19 -0.44 5.76
N GLU A 56 -2.25 -0.85 6.46
CA GLU A 56 -2.62 -0.28 7.77
C GLU A 56 -1.59 -0.61 8.87
N GLU A 57 -1.09 -1.85 8.90
CA GLU A 57 -0.02 -2.26 9.82
C GLU A 57 1.26 -1.43 9.58
N TRP A 58 1.61 -1.20 8.32
CA TRP A 58 2.75 -0.36 7.95
C TRP A 58 2.56 1.10 8.36
N GLU A 59 1.36 1.66 8.13
CA GLU A 59 1.00 3.02 8.59
C GLU A 59 1.17 3.15 10.11
N GLN A 60 0.73 2.14 10.87
CA GLN A 60 0.86 2.12 12.34
C GLN A 60 2.33 2.05 12.79
N GLN A 61 3.13 1.19 12.17
CA GLN A 61 4.57 1.07 12.47
C GLN A 61 5.31 2.39 12.25
N ARG A 62 5.01 3.09 11.15
CA ARG A 62 5.62 4.40 10.86
C ARG A 62 5.15 5.50 11.78
N LYS A 63 3.89 5.46 12.22
CA LYS A 63 3.38 6.43 13.19
C LYS A 63 4.05 6.27 14.56
N ALA A 64 4.25 5.02 15.00
CA ALA A 64 4.92 4.72 16.27
C ALA A 64 6.43 5.05 16.26
N ALA A 65 7.09 5.03 15.10
CA ALA A 65 8.49 5.43 14.98
C ALA A 65 8.71 6.96 15.00
N ASN A 66 7.64 7.75 14.92
CA ASN A 66 7.70 9.20 14.77
C ASN A 66 6.99 9.95 15.92
N ASP A 67 6.70 9.24 17.01
CA ASP A 67 6.15 9.71 18.29
C ASP A 67 7.19 9.46 19.39
#